data_AF-A0A2I0NRB7-F1
#
_entry.id   AF-A0A2I0NRB7-F1
#
_cell.length_a   1.000
_cell.length_b   1.000
_cell.length_c   1.000
_cell.angle_alpha   90.00
_cell.angle_beta   90.00
_cell.angle_gamma   90.00
#
_symmetry.space_group_name_H-M   'P 1'
#
loop_
_entity.id
_entity.type
_entity.pdbx_description
1 polymer ?
#
loop_
_entity_poly.entity_id
_entity_poly.type
_entity_poly.pdbx_seq_one_letter_code
_entity_poly.pdbx_strand_id
1 'polypeptide(L)'
;MMRAIDEKAVSEVIGVVLLISVTVLGVAIVAVTFLSQPAPSEIPHVSVVAGATNTTFVLSHEGGDALAKGSYRIYVDNGSGLEDRTDEFILTGGNVWSIGKNLTYTGTGTPQRVVISAISLDGGETMIAELAHVADMVDAGGYVDTGGSGLGADPELEPDPEEISFIDYVINGSVFVYGTALKYSGDTVTGPGATVIITGNLNLTTFNEGASIAVSQIYIDGDVTLGPGSATLGSSTDPGYIYINGNLTIHTGRRDIYGNVYVNGSCDLEGVNMYNNVYVNGDLTLRREDTGIVDDARIYYTGTLTALNNVNDSTLAKCIHQPTVPGFTMPDLEIPSVKSADWYAVRGYVSDGILADGVKIFADSYTSTTGNSANNVIIIASDGDISITAGWSPITGVFFAPKGKVTFDGGTLEGVVIARDGFFAPRVGSTVTFRNIKEYISDPGDYPF
;
A
#
# COMPACT_ATOMS: atom_id res chain seq x y z
N MET A 1 -39.74 60.25 -45.16
CA MET A 1 -39.25 60.14 -43.77
C MET A 1 -38.56 58.78 -43.66
N MET A 2 -37.24 58.74 -43.54
CA MET A 2 -36.44 57.50 -43.57
C MET A 2 -36.05 57.14 -42.14
N ARG A 3 -36.38 55.93 -41.71
CA ARG A 3 -36.19 55.43 -40.34
C ARG A 3 -34.73 55.02 -40.19
N ALA A 4 -34.00 55.64 -39.25
CA ALA A 4 -32.66 55.20 -38.88
C ALA A 4 -32.75 53.85 -38.14
N ILE A 5 -32.00 52.86 -38.62
CA ILE A 5 -31.88 51.54 -37.99
C ILE A 5 -30.84 51.67 -36.87
N ASP A 6 -31.19 51.15 -35.69
CA ASP A 6 -30.38 51.24 -34.47
C ASP A 6 -29.24 50.20 -34.50
N GLU A 7 -28.01 50.66 -34.76
CA GLU A 7 -26.79 49.82 -34.86
C GLU A 7 -26.20 49.45 -33.50
N LYS A 8 -26.81 49.88 -32.38
CA LYS A 8 -26.27 49.65 -31.02
C LYS A 8 -26.28 48.19 -30.57
N ALA A 9 -27.14 47.35 -31.13
CA ALA A 9 -27.23 45.92 -30.75
C ALA A 9 -26.10 45.05 -31.34
N VAL A 10 -25.41 45.50 -32.39
CA VAL A 10 -24.40 44.68 -33.10
C VAL A 10 -23.08 44.64 -32.33
N SER A 11 -22.70 45.75 -31.67
CA SER A 11 -21.43 45.83 -30.92
C SER A 11 -21.44 44.98 -29.65
N GLU A 12 -22.59 44.82 -28.99
CA GLU A 12 -22.73 44.00 -27.79
C GLU A 12 -22.56 42.52 -28.12
N VAL A 13 -23.23 42.04 -29.18
CA VAL A 13 -23.14 40.65 -29.63
C VAL A 13 -21.71 40.31 -30.09
N ILE A 14 -21.05 41.20 -30.84
CA ILE A 14 -19.66 40.98 -31.27
C ILE A 14 -18.72 40.93 -30.06
N GLY A 15 -18.94 41.77 -29.05
CA GLY A 15 -18.15 41.76 -27.81
C GLY A 15 -18.27 40.44 -27.05
N VAL A 16 -19.48 39.88 -26.95
CA VAL A 16 -19.72 38.58 -26.32
C VAL A 16 -19.07 37.43 -27.10
N VAL A 17 -19.19 37.43 -28.43
CA VAL A 17 -18.57 36.38 -29.27
C VAL A 17 -17.04 36.42 -29.17
N LEU A 18 -16.45 37.62 -29.15
CA LEU A 18 -15.01 37.79 -28.95
C LEU A 18 -14.57 37.30 -27.56
N LEU A 19 -15.32 37.64 -26.51
CA LEU A 19 -15.01 37.21 -25.16
C LEU A 19 -15.05 35.69 -25.03
N ILE A 20 -16.12 35.04 -25.51
CA ILE A 20 -16.25 33.57 -25.47
C ILE A 20 -15.11 32.90 -26.23
N SER A 21 -14.73 33.44 -27.39
CA SER A 21 -13.65 32.89 -28.21
C SER A 21 -12.30 32.95 -27.48
N VAL A 22 -12.01 34.06 -26.79
CA VAL A 22 -10.79 34.22 -25.98
C VAL A 22 -10.81 33.28 -24.77
N THR A 23 -11.95 33.13 -24.10
CA THR A 23 -12.08 32.23 -22.94
C THR A 23 -11.91 30.77 -23.35
N VAL A 24 -12.52 30.34 -24.46
CA VAL A 24 -12.37 28.98 -24.98
C VAL A 24 -10.92 28.71 -25.39
N LEU A 25 -10.26 29.66 -26.02
CA LEU A 25 -8.84 29.53 -26.36
C LEU A 25 -7.97 29.43 -25.10
N GLY A 26 -8.24 30.24 -24.07
CA GLY A 26 -7.54 30.17 -22.79
C GLY A 26 -7.70 28.82 -22.11
N VAL A 27 -8.94 28.31 -22.03
CA VAL A 27 -9.22 26.98 -21.45
C VAL A 27 -8.56 25.87 -22.26
N ALA A 28 -8.54 25.96 -23.60
CA ALA A 28 -7.89 24.98 -24.46
C ALA A 28 -6.38 24.93 -24.24
N ILE A 29 -5.71 26.09 -24.08
CA ILE A 29 -4.27 26.15 -23.78
C ILE A 29 -4.00 25.49 -22.44
N VAL A 30 -4.77 25.82 -21.40
CA VAL A 30 -4.62 25.22 -20.07
C VAL A 30 -4.86 23.70 -20.13
N ALA A 31 -5.91 23.25 -20.81
CA ALA A 31 -6.21 21.83 -20.97
C ALA A 31 -5.07 21.09 -21.67
N VAL A 32 -4.49 21.65 -22.74
CA VAL A 32 -3.34 21.05 -23.42
C VAL A 32 -2.13 20.97 -22.49
N THR A 33 -1.87 21.98 -21.67
CA THR A 33 -0.74 21.94 -20.72
C THR A 33 -0.90 20.87 -19.64
N PHE A 34 -2.12 20.59 -19.18
CA PHE A 34 -2.38 19.53 -18.20
C PHE A 34 -2.44 18.13 -18.83
N LEU A 35 -3.01 18.01 -20.04
CA LEU A 35 -3.21 16.73 -20.72
C LEU A 35 -2.03 16.26 -21.57
N SER A 36 -1.07 17.15 -21.86
CA SER A 36 0.18 16.79 -22.58
C SER A 36 1.31 16.38 -21.63
N GLN A 37 1.02 16.20 -20.34
CA GLN A 37 1.98 15.60 -19.43
C GLN A 37 2.26 14.16 -19.90
N PRO A 38 3.53 13.75 -20.01
CA PRO A 38 3.85 12.37 -20.33
C PRO A 38 3.19 11.46 -19.30
N ALA A 39 2.73 10.28 -19.74
CA ALA A 39 2.25 9.26 -18.82
C ALA A 39 3.34 8.97 -17.77
N PRO A 40 2.97 8.69 -16.51
CA PRO A 40 3.94 8.32 -15.48
C PRO A 40 4.86 7.22 -16.02
N SER A 41 6.17 7.42 -15.95
CA SER A 41 7.11 6.37 -16.32
C SER A 41 6.99 5.23 -15.33
N GLU A 42 6.82 4.01 -15.82
CA GLU A 42 6.89 2.82 -14.97
C GLU A 42 8.24 2.80 -14.23
N ILE A 43 8.17 2.70 -12.91
CA ILE A 43 9.36 2.59 -12.06
C ILE A 43 9.79 1.12 -12.19
N PRO A 44 11.02 0.85 -12.69
CA PRO A 44 11.45 -0.53 -12.85
C PRO A 44 11.58 -1.20 -11.48
N HIS A 45 11.00 -2.39 -11.35
CA HIS A 45 11.05 -3.18 -10.14
C HIS A 45 12.19 -4.17 -10.23
N VAL A 46 13.29 -3.94 -9.52
CA VAL A 46 14.46 -4.83 -9.50
C VAL A 46 14.68 -5.40 -8.10
N SER A 47 14.95 -6.71 -8.03
CA SER A 47 15.48 -7.35 -6.82
C SER A 47 16.99 -7.45 -6.94
N VAL A 48 17.70 -6.89 -5.97
CA VAL A 48 19.16 -6.79 -5.95
C VAL A 48 19.69 -7.36 -4.64
N VAL A 49 20.70 -8.21 -4.75
CA VAL A 49 21.43 -8.77 -3.60
C VAL A 49 22.89 -8.32 -3.65
N ALA A 50 23.43 -7.92 -2.52
CA ALA A 50 24.86 -7.63 -2.36
C ALA A 50 25.63 -8.90 -1.95
N GLY A 51 26.81 -9.08 -2.54
CA GLY A 51 27.78 -10.07 -2.08
C GLY A 51 29.14 -9.42 -1.93
N ALA A 52 29.86 -9.74 -0.84
CA ALA A 52 31.21 -9.26 -0.62
C ALA A 52 32.19 -10.41 -0.32
N THR A 53 33.42 -10.26 -0.77
CA THR A 53 34.59 -10.99 -0.29
C THR A 53 35.64 -9.99 0.16
N ASN A 54 36.72 -10.46 0.77
CA ASN A 54 37.86 -9.62 1.19
C ASN A 54 38.48 -8.78 0.04
N THR A 55 38.14 -9.05 -1.22
CA THR A 55 38.70 -8.38 -2.39
C THR A 55 37.68 -7.89 -3.42
N THR A 56 36.40 -8.26 -3.30
CA THR A 56 35.39 -7.98 -4.32
C THR A 56 34.04 -7.70 -3.71
N PHE A 57 33.38 -6.63 -4.13
CA PHE A 57 31.98 -6.38 -3.84
C PHE A 57 31.16 -6.51 -5.14
N VAL A 58 30.02 -7.20 -5.09
CA VAL A 58 29.15 -7.46 -6.24
C VAL A 58 27.69 -7.15 -5.90
N LEU A 59 26.96 -6.61 -6.87
CA LEU A 59 25.51 -6.52 -6.85
C LEU A 59 24.95 -7.51 -7.88
N SER A 60 24.17 -8.48 -7.43
CA SER A 60 23.53 -9.49 -8.26
C SER A 60 22.07 -9.11 -8.49
N HIS A 61 21.61 -9.20 -9.74
CA HIS A 61 20.21 -9.01 -10.08
C HIS A 61 19.47 -10.34 -9.94
N GLU A 62 18.58 -10.44 -8.96
CA GLU A 62 17.92 -11.71 -8.58
C GLU A 62 16.46 -11.81 -9.05
N GLY A 63 15.87 -10.70 -9.53
CA GLY A 63 14.50 -10.72 -10.05
C GLY A 63 14.05 -9.37 -10.58
N GLY A 64 12.93 -9.35 -11.31
CA GLY A 64 12.31 -8.13 -11.79
C GLY A 64 12.83 -7.62 -13.16
N ASP A 65 12.72 -6.32 -13.37
CA ASP A 65 12.97 -5.62 -14.64
C ASP A 65 14.47 -5.45 -14.94
N ALA A 66 14.83 -5.70 -16.19
CA ALA A 66 16.20 -5.53 -16.65
C ALA A 66 16.57 -4.04 -16.82
N LEU A 67 17.73 -3.65 -16.31
CA LEU A 67 18.22 -2.27 -16.31
C LEU A 67 19.34 -2.07 -17.34
N ALA A 68 19.10 -1.21 -18.33
CA ALA A 68 20.13 -0.84 -19.31
C ALA A 68 21.18 0.08 -18.68
N LYS A 69 22.45 -0.02 -19.09
CA LYS A 69 23.47 0.93 -18.64
C LYS A 69 23.04 2.36 -18.95
N GLY A 70 23.02 3.22 -17.94
CA GLY A 70 22.56 4.61 -18.04
C GLY A 70 21.08 4.83 -17.68
N SER A 71 20.30 3.76 -17.42
CA SER A 71 18.95 3.88 -16.86
C SER A 71 18.93 3.77 -15.33
N TYR A 72 20.09 3.77 -14.69
CA TYR A 72 20.22 3.70 -13.24
C TYR A 72 21.46 4.45 -12.75
N ARG A 73 21.40 4.88 -11.48
CA ARG A 73 22.51 5.39 -10.68
C ARG A 73 22.75 4.49 -9.47
N ILE A 74 24.01 4.32 -9.10
CA ILE A 74 24.43 3.59 -7.90
C ILE A 74 25.20 4.56 -7.03
N TYR A 75 24.63 4.85 -5.88
CA TYR A 75 25.22 5.67 -4.87
C TYR A 75 25.82 4.78 -3.78
N VAL A 76 27.03 5.10 -3.34
CA VAL A 76 27.77 4.34 -2.33
C VAL A 76 28.19 5.26 -1.20
N ASP A 77 27.96 4.82 0.03
CA ASP A 77 28.54 5.41 1.23
C ASP A 77 29.63 4.48 1.78
N ASN A 78 30.85 4.99 1.92
CA ASN A 78 31.99 4.29 2.51
C ASN A 78 32.31 4.80 3.94
N GLY A 79 31.35 5.47 4.60
CA GLY A 79 31.51 6.13 5.89
C GLY A 79 31.80 7.63 5.81
N SER A 80 31.69 8.22 4.62
CA SER A 80 31.90 9.67 4.37
C SER A 80 30.66 10.36 3.79
N GLY A 81 29.54 9.65 3.67
CA GLY A 81 28.32 10.11 3.03
C GLY A 81 28.10 9.46 1.67
N LEU A 82 26.86 9.55 1.21
CA LEU A 82 26.37 8.91 -0.01
C LEU A 82 26.82 9.69 -1.27
N GLU A 83 27.59 9.05 -2.15
CA GLU A 83 28.12 9.65 -3.38
C GLU A 83 27.78 8.79 -4.61
N ASP A 84 27.55 9.41 -5.79
CA ASP A 84 27.35 8.67 -7.05
C ASP A 84 28.66 7.98 -7.45
N ARG A 85 28.65 6.64 -7.43
CA ARG A 85 29.77 5.77 -7.79
C ARG A 85 29.39 4.81 -8.92
N THR A 86 28.40 5.15 -9.73
CA THR A 86 27.88 4.29 -10.81
C THR A 86 28.98 3.79 -11.74
N ASP A 87 29.97 4.65 -12.07
CA ASP A 87 31.08 4.31 -12.96
C ASP A 87 32.08 3.32 -12.36
N GLU A 88 32.04 3.10 -11.04
CA GLU A 88 32.90 2.14 -10.34
C GLU A 88 32.31 0.73 -10.34
N PHE A 89 31.10 0.53 -10.89
CA PHE A 89 30.46 -0.77 -11.06
C PHE A 89 30.58 -1.27 -12.51
N ILE A 90 31.22 -2.42 -12.69
CA ILE A 90 31.44 -3.05 -13.99
C ILE A 90 30.48 -4.21 -14.19
N LEU A 91 29.63 -4.12 -15.22
CA LEU A 91 28.78 -5.23 -15.67
C LEU A 91 29.59 -6.23 -16.49
N THR A 92 29.56 -7.50 -16.10
CA THR A 92 30.18 -8.58 -16.90
C THR A 92 29.13 -9.20 -17.84
N GLY A 93 29.40 -9.23 -19.15
CA GLY A 93 28.55 -9.94 -20.12
C GLY A 93 27.40 -9.13 -20.75
N GLY A 94 27.65 -7.88 -21.15
CA GLY A 94 26.74 -7.07 -21.98
C GLY A 94 26.51 -5.65 -21.44
N ASN A 95 25.48 -4.97 -21.96
CA ASN A 95 25.14 -3.58 -21.59
C ASN A 95 23.82 -3.47 -20.80
N VAL A 96 23.20 -4.60 -20.47
CA VAL A 96 21.94 -4.69 -19.75
C VAL A 96 22.16 -5.58 -18.54
N TRP A 97 21.95 -5.01 -17.35
CA TRP A 97 21.95 -5.69 -16.07
C TRP A 97 20.58 -6.35 -15.90
N SER A 98 20.57 -7.67 -15.87
CA SER A 98 19.36 -8.50 -15.90
C SER A 98 19.54 -9.68 -14.97
N ILE A 99 18.48 -10.41 -14.67
CA ILE A 99 18.49 -11.58 -13.78
C ILE A 99 19.69 -12.49 -14.03
N GLY A 100 20.42 -12.83 -12.95
CA GLY A 100 21.61 -13.67 -12.95
C GLY A 100 22.91 -12.98 -13.37
N LYS A 101 22.89 -11.66 -13.62
CA LYS A 101 24.09 -10.87 -13.92
C LYS A 101 24.54 -10.02 -12.73
N ASN A 102 25.85 -9.82 -12.66
CA ASN A 102 26.48 -9.13 -11.54
C ASN A 102 27.16 -7.83 -12.01
N LEU A 103 27.02 -6.79 -11.20
CA LEU A 103 27.84 -5.58 -11.23
C LEU A 103 28.95 -5.73 -10.21
N THR A 104 30.21 -5.67 -10.64
CA THR A 104 31.38 -5.76 -9.76
C THR A 104 31.92 -4.38 -9.45
N TYR A 105 32.01 -4.05 -8.16
CA TYR A 105 32.57 -2.80 -7.69
C TYR A 105 34.10 -2.81 -7.77
N THR A 106 34.64 -1.71 -8.27
CA THR A 106 36.09 -1.50 -8.50
C THR A 106 36.62 -0.26 -7.78
N GLY A 107 35.77 0.42 -7.02
CA GLY A 107 36.15 1.57 -6.21
C GLY A 107 37.00 1.21 -4.99
N THR A 108 37.47 2.23 -4.29
CA THR A 108 38.29 2.07 -3.08
C THR A 108 37.44 2.15 -1.82
N GLY A 109 37.72 1.30 -0.84
CA GLY A 109 36.98 1.22 0.42
C GLY A 109 35.86 0.17 0.36
N THR A 110 35.38 -0.26 1.53
CA THR A 110 34.27 -1.20 1.63
C THR A 110 32.95 -0.40 1.66
N PRO A 111 32.02 -0.63 0.72
CA PRO A 111 30.69 -0.07 0.78
C PRO A 111 30.03 -0.37 2.13
N GLN A 112 29.51 0.64 2.82
CA GLN A 112 28.68 0.51 4.02
C GLN A 112 27.20 0.57 3.66
N ARG A 113 26.84 1.40 2.68
CA ARG A 113 25.48 1.55 2.17
C ARG A 113 25.53 1.70 0.66
N VAL A 114 24.60 1.07 -0.05
CA VAL A 114 24.44 1.20 -1.49
C VAL A 114 22.99 1.54 -1.80
N VAL A 115 22.75 2.62 -2.53
CA VAL A 115 21.43 3.04 -2.98
C VAL A 115 21.40 2.99 -4.50
N ILE A 116 20.38 2.35 -5.06
CA ILE A 116 20.20 2.24 -6.51
C ILE A 116 18.96 3.04 -6.86
N SER A 117 19.10 3.94 -7.84
CA SER A 117 18.00 4.72 -8.39
C SER A 117 17.82 4.44 -9.86
N ALA A 118 16.58 4.37 -10.34
CA ALA A 118 16.25 4.37 -11.75
C ALA A 118 16.21 5.81 -12.29
N ILE A 119 16.69 5.99 -13.51
CA ILE A 119 16.55 7.24 -14.26
C ILE A 119 15.38 7.07 -15.23
N SER A 120 14.33 7.87 -15.06
CA SER A 120 13.19 7.93 -15.98
C SER A 120 13.55 8.67 -17.27
N LEU A 121 12.75 8.48 -18.33
CA LEU A 121 12.99 9.09 -19.65
C LEU A 121 12.96 10.63 -19.65
N ASP A 122 12.31 11.24 -18.65
CA ASP A 122 12.27 12.68 -18.41
C ASP A 122 13.40 13.20 -17.51
N GLY A 123 14.30 12.31 -17.06
CA GLY A 123 15.46 12.64 -16.24
C GLY A 123 15.18 12.70 -14.73
N GLY A 124 13.98 12.28 -14.30
CA GLY A 124 13.71 12.03 -12.88
C GLY A 124 14.53 10.86 -12.35
N GLU A 125 14.93 10.94 -11.08
CA GLU A 125 15.60 9.84 -10.39
C GLU A 125 14.71 9.33 -9.26
N THR A 126 14.45 8.02 -9.25
CA THR A 126 13.63 7.35 -8.23
C THR A 126 14.42 6.23 -7.61
N MET A 127 14.49 6.18 -6.28
CA MET A 127 15.14 5.07 -5.58
C MET A 127 14.37 3.76 -5.81
N ILE A 128 15.07 2.71 -6.26
CA ILE A 128 14.49 1.39 -6.57
C ILE A 128 15.03 0.27 -5.67
N ALA A 129 16.19 0.47 -5.05
CA ALA A 129 16.73 -0.46 -4.06
C ALA A 129 17.67 0.26 -3.09
N GLU A 130 17.73 -0.25 -1.87
CA GLU A 130 18.67 0.21 -0.85
C GLU A 130 19.25 -1.02 -0.12
N LEU A 131 20.57 -1.04 0.04
CA LEU A 131 21.31 -2.06 0.76
C LEU A 131 22.13 -1.37 1.85
N ALA A 132 21.67 -1.45 3.10
CA ALA A 132 22.34 -0.90 4.27
C ALA A 132 23.23 -1.96 4.96
N HIS A 133 24.23 -1.53 5.72
CA HIS A 133 25.13 -2.38 6.53
C HIS A 133 25.95 -3.41 5.74
N VAL A 134 26.48 -2.99 4.59
CA VAL A 134 27.26 -3.85 3.69
C VAL A 134 28.68 -4.13 4.20
N ALA A 135 29.16 -3.38 5.20
CA ALA A 135 30.53 -3.46 5.71
C ALA A 135 30.80 -4.67 6.64
N ASP A 136 29.76 -5.32 7.17
CA ASP A 136 29.90 -6.49 8.06
C ASP A 136 30.15 -7.80 7.30
N MET A 137 30.23 -7.75 5.96
CA MET A 137 30.45 -8.90 5.10
C MET A 137 31.94 -9.27 4.93
N VAL A 138 32.64 -9.64 6.01
CA VAL A 138 33.98 -10.26 5.89
C VAL A 138 34.25 -11.29 7.01
N ASP A 139 33.76 -12.53 6.85
CA ASP A 139 34.63 -13.72 6.77
C ASP A 139 33.83 -14.92 6.22
N ALA A 140 34.42 -15.66 5.28
CA ALA A 140 33.87 -16.86 4.62
C ALA A 140 32.75 -16.70 3.55
N GLY A 141 33.09 -16.12 2.39
CA GLY A 141 32.69 -16.62 1.04
C GLY A 141 31.23 -17.00 0.75
N GLY A 142 30.25 -16.42 1.44
CA GLY A 142 28.82 -16.68 1.25
C GLY A 142 28.09 -15.53 0.56
N TYR A 143 27.07 -15.86 -0.24
CA TYR A 143 26.03 -14.90 -0.62
C TYR A 143 25.16 -14.65 0.62
N VAL A 144 24.98 -13.39 1.00
CA VAL A 144 24.06 -13.02 2.08
C VAL A 144 22.78 -12.51 1.44
N ASP A 145 21.74 -13.33 1.54
CA ASP A 145 20.36 -12.86 1.51
C ASP A 145 20.15 -12.04 2.79
N THR A 146 19.96 -10.73 2.67
CA THR A 146 19.63 -9.87 3.82
C THR A 146 18.16 -9.98 4.24
N GLY A 147 17.45 -11.05 3.84
CA GLY A 147 16.38 -11.64 4.63
C GLY A 147 16.94 -12.31 5.89
N GLY A 148 16.68 -11.72 7.05
CA GLY A 148 17.44 -11.95 8.29
C GLY A 148 17.33 -13.30 9.01
N SER A 149 18.25 -13.47 9.98
CA SER A 149 18.12 -14.04 11.35
C SER A 149 19.11 -15.17 11.77
N GLY A 150 20.06 -14.81 12.67
CA GLY A 150 20.65 -15.57 13.83
C GLY A 150 21.58 -16.80 13.59
N LEU A 151 22.62 -17.15 14.37
CA LEU A 151 23.05 -16.91 15.78
C LEU A 151 24.56 -17.26 15.95
N GLY A 152 25.41 -16.44 16.60
CA GLY A 152 25.91 -16.56 18.00
C GLY A 152 27.44 -16.32 18.05
N ALA A 153 28.11 -15.65 19.01
CA ALA A 153 27.85 -15.39 20.43
C ALA A 153 28.48 -14.05 20.92
N ASP A 154 27.86 -13.47 21.96
CA ASP A 154 28.11 -12.18 22.66
C ASP A 154 29.28 -12.29 23.69
N PRO A 155 30.06 -11.22 24.02
CA PRO A 155 29.60 -9.99 24.69
C PRO A 155 30.20 -8.69 24.14
N GLU A 156 29.40 -7.84 23.50
CA GLU A 156 29.36 -6.39 23.77
C GLU A 156 28.18 -5.75 23.01
N LEU A 157 27.07 -5.53 23.73
CA LEU A 157 25.80 -4.90 23.31
C LEU A 157 25.95 -3.90 22.15
N GLU A 158 25.68 -4.38 20.93
CA GLU A 158 25.33 -3.51 19.82
C GLU A 158 23.98 -2.84 20.10
N PRO A 159 23.80 -1.55 19.75
CA PRO A 159 22.52 -0.88 19.91
C PRO A 159 21.47 -1.60 19.05
N ASP A 160 20.36 -1.94 19.68
CA ASP A 160 19.16 -2.51 19.07
C ASP A 160 18.83 -1.79 17.74
N PRO A 161 18.56 -2.49 16.61
CA PRO A 161 18.01 -1.83 15.43
C PRO A 161 16.83 -0.96 15.87
N GLU A 162 16.84 0.33 15.55
CA GLU A 162 15.79 1.25 15.97
C GLU A 162 14.43 0.66 15.60
N GLU A 163 13.71 0.09 16.58
CA GLU A 163 12.33 -0.33 16.41
C GLU A 163 11.56 0.90 15.92
N ILE A 164 11.03 0.82 14.70
CA ILE A 164 10.14 1.87 14.20
C ILE A 164 8.98 1.94 15.18
N SER A 165 8.82 3.08 15.85
CA SER A 165 7.73 3.23 16.79
C SER A 165 6.40 2.99 16.08
N PHE A 166 5.44 2.34 16.74
CA PHE A 166 4.15 2.03 16.13
C PHE A 166 3.49 3.25 15.48
N ILE A 167 3.65 4.43 16.09
CA ILE A 167 3.11 5.68 15.56
C ILE A 167 3.82 6.16 14.29
N ASP A 168 5.15 6.01 14.21
CA ASP A 168 5.89 6.30 12.98
C ASP A 168 5.48 5.35 11.86
N TYR A 169 5.21 4.08 12.18
CA TYR A 169 4.70 3.13 11.21
C TYR A 169 3.28 3.49 10.73
N VAL A 170 2.38 3.84 11.65
CA VAL A 170 1.02 4.30 11.30
C VAL A 170 1.06 5.54 10.40
N ILE A 171 1.98 6.46 10.67
CA ILE A 171 2.10 7.71 9.92
C ILE A 171 2.77 7.49 8.56
N ASN A 172 3.95 6.89 8.53
CA ASN A 172 4.77 6.77 7.34
C ASN A 172 4.23 5.68 6.41
N GLY A 173 3.74 4.58 6.98
CA GLY A 173 3.04 3.53 6.25
C GLY A 173 1.58 3.86 5.95
N SER A 174 1.06 4.99 6.44
CA SER A 174 -0.35 5.38 6.32
C SER A 174 -1.27 4.21 6.68
N VAL A 175 -1.13 3.68 7.89
CA VAL A 175 -1.92 2.53 8.38
C VAL A 175 -3.23 2.99 8.95
N PHE A 176 -4.32 2.41 8.45
CA PHE A 176 -5.67 2.84 8.81
C PHE A 176 -6.50 1.80 9.52
N VAL A 177 -6.24 0.52 9.24
CA VAL A 177 -6.83 -0.60 9.93
C VAL A 177 -5.69 -1.49 10.39
N TYR A 178 -5.63 -1.72 11.69
CA TYR A 178 -4.71 -2.68 12.30
C TYR A 178 -5.51 -3.50 13.31
N GLY A 179 -5.67 -4.80 13.05
CA GLY A 179 -6.46 -5.68 13.90
C GLY A 179 -6.66 -7.08 13.32
N THR A 180 -7.28 -7.95 14.09
CA THR A 180 -7.50 -9.37 13.71
C THR A 180 -8.61 -9.57 12.69
N ALA A 181 -9.47 -8.56 12.48
CA ALA A 181 -10.61 -8.67 11.58
C ALA A 181 -10.96 -7.36 10.88
N LEU A 182 -11.45 -7.49 9.65
CA LEU A 182 -12.22 -6.47 8.96
C LEU A 182 -13.58 -7.11 8.62
N LYS A 183 -14.69 -6.43 8.90
CA LYS A 183 -16.02 -6.79 8.41
C LYS A 183 -16.70 -5.57 7.86
N TYR A 184 -17.08 -5.61 6.59
CA TYR A 184 -17.53 -4.44 5.87
C TYR A 184 -18.69 -4.77 4.92
N SER A 185 -19.87 -4.27 5.28
CA SER A 185 -21.08 -4.44 4.47
C SER A 185 -21.39 -3.21 3.59
N GLY A 186 -20.58 -2.16 3.69
CA GLY A 186 -20.74 -0.92 2.92
C GLY A 186 -20.38 -1.06 1.44
N ASP A 187 -20.32 0.08 0.78
CA ASP A 187 -20.04 0.18 -0.66
C ASP A 187 -18.53 0.14 -0.91
N THR A 188 -17.77 1.07 -0.32
CA THR A 188 -16.34 1.19 -0.58
C THR A 188 -15.53 1.68 0.63
N VAL A 189 -14.41 1.02 0.89
CA VAL A 189 -13.29 1.53 1.69
C VAL A 189 -12.26 2.11 0.73
N THR A 190 -11.96 3.40 0.83
CA THR A 190 -11.09 4.13 -0.11
C THR A 190 -9.82 4.61 0.59
N GLY A 191 -8.66 4.28 0.02
CA GLY A 191 -7.37 4.79 0.45
C GLY A 191 -6.25 4.49 -0.56
N PRO A 192 -6.14 5.25 -1.67
CA PRO A 192 -4.91 5.31 -2.45
C PRO A 192 -3.72 5.72 -1.56
N GLY A 193 -2.59 5.03 -1.68
CA GLY A 193 -1.40 5.18 -0.84
C GLY A 193 -1.55 4.66 0.60
N ALA A 194 -2.71 4.11 0.96
CA ALA A 194 -3.00 3.67 2.31
C ALA A 194 -2.68 2.19 2.56
N THR A 195 -2.59 1.82 3.84
CA THR A 195 -2.30 0.45 4.30
C THR A 195 -3.39 -0.11 5.22
N VAL A 196 -3.80 -1.35 4.95
CA VAL A 196 -4.66 -2.18 5.81
C VAL A 196 -3.89 -3.41 6.26
N ILE A 197 -3.91 -3.69 7.57
CA ILE A 197 -3.27 -4.86 8.16
C ILE A 197 -4.32 -5.67 8.93
N ILE A 198 -4.51 -6.91 8.51
CA ILE A 198 -5.41 -7.88 9.11
C ILE A 198 -4.55 -9.02 9.66
N THR A 199 -4.43 -9.14 10.97
CA THR A 199 -3.59 -10.16 11.63
C THR A 199 -4.28 -11.53 11.74
N GLY A 200 -5.25 -11.80 10.86
CA GLY A 200 -6.06 -13.00 10.88
C GLY A 200 -6.70 -13.26 9.51
N ASN A 201 -7.69 -14.15 9.48
CA ASN A 201 -8.32 -14.59 8.23
C ASN A 201 -9.32 -13.57 7.67
N LEU A 202 -9.42 -13.52 6.33
CA LEU A 202 -10.42 -12.78 5.59
C LEU A 202 -11.41 -13.75 4.92
N ASN A 203 -12.66 -13.82 5.38
CA ASN A 203 -13.58 -14.92 5.01
C ASN A 203 -14.85 -14.46 4.29
N LEU A 204 -15.62 -15.42 3.77
CA LEU A 204 -16.83 -15.22 2.96
C LEU A 204 -17.86 -14.24 3.55
N THR A 205 -17.97 -14.17 4.88
CA THR A 205 -18.95 -13.34 5.60
C THR A 205 -18.42 -11.96 5.95
N THR A 206 -17.20 -11.66 5.53
CA THR A 206 -16.54 -10.37 5.80
C THR A 206 -17.16 -9.26 4.96
N PHE A 207 -17.58 -9.53 3.73
CA PHE A 207 -18.03 -8.50 2.80
C PHE A 207 -19.48 -8.66 2.39
N ASN A 208 -20.14 -7.53 2.14
CA ASN A 208 -21.26 -7.52 1.21
C ASN A 208 -20.73 -7.91 -0.18
N GLU A 209 -21.50 -8.69 -0.94
CA GLU A 209 -21.09 -9.30 -2.22
C GLU A 209 -20.65 -8.28 -3.29
N GLY A 210 -20.81 -6.97 -3.06
CA GLY A 210 -20.31 -5.90 -3.95
C GLY A 210 -19.32 -4.91 -3.31
N ALA A 211 -18.85 -5.15 -2.08
CA ALA A 211 -18.01 -4.20 -1.37
C ALA A 211 -16.61 -4.08 -1.99
N SER A 212 -16.05 -2.86 -2.02
CA SER A 212 -14.71 -2.61 -2.54
C SER A 212 -13.74 -2.18 -1.43
N ILE A 213 -12.58 -2.83 -1.34
CA ILE A 213 -11.44 -2.37 -0.52
C ILE A 213 -10.39 -1.78 -1.47
N ALA A 214 -10.59 -0.51 -1.84
CA ALA A 214 -9.77 0.24 -2.76
C ALA A 214 -8.58 0.89 -2.03
N VAL A 215 -7.66 0.05 -1.57
CA VAL A 215 -6.48 0.40 -0.76
C VAL A 215 -5.22 -0.07 -1.46
N SER A 216 -4.12 0.69 -1.36
CA SER A 216 -2.88 0.35 -2.09
C SER A 216 -2.13 -0.81 -1.45
N GLN A 217 -1.97 -0.83 -0.13
CA GLN A 217 -1.26 -1.90 0.58
C GLN A 217 -2.21 -2.70 1.48
N ILE A 218 -2.21 -4.03 1.32
CA ILE A 218 -3.06 -4.92 2.10
C ILE A 218 -2.22 -6.09 2.62
N TYR A 219 -2.17 -6.26 3.93
CA TYR A 219 -1.53 -7.39 4.60
C TYR A 219 -2.59 -8.25 5.30
N ILE A 220 -2.57 -9.56 5.06
CA ILE A 220 -3.50 -10.52 5.65
C ILE A 220 -2.69 -11.70 6.19
N ASP A 221 -2.46 -11.71 7.50
CA ASP A 221 -1.74 -12.78 8.22
C ASP A 221 -2.66 -13.98 8.49
N GLY A 222 -3.17 -14.56 7.41
CA GLY A 222 -4.11 -15.65 7.45
C GLY A 222 -4.59 -16.06 6.07
N ASP A 223 -5.57 -16.95 6.04
CA ASP A 223 -6.23 -17.36 4.81
C ASP A 223 -7.20 -16.28 4.30
N VAL A 224 -7.29 -16.17 2.99
CA VAL A 224 -8.29 -15.36 2.29
C VAL A 224 -9.26 -16.28 1.57
N THR A 225 -10.53 -16.23 1.93
CA THR A 225 -11.62 -16.90 1.23
C THR A 225 -12.70 -15.88 0.88
N LEU A 226 -12.81 -15.54 -0.41
CA LEU A 226 -13.82 -14.60 -0.90
C LEU A 226 -14.96 -15.36 -1.60
N GLY A 227 -16.20 -15.07 -1.18
CA GLY A 227 -17.40 -15.80 -1.58
C GLY A 227 -17.96 -15.39 -2.92
N PRO A 228 -19.23 -15.70 -3.21
CA PRO A 228 -19.88 -15.20 -4.40
C PRO A 228 -19.94 -13.66 -4.44
N GLY A 229 -20.02 -13.09 -5.64
CA GLY A 229 -20.17 -11.63 -5.83
C GLY A 229 -19.09 -10.95 -6.69
N SER A 230 -18.96 -9.65 -6.52
CA SER A 230 -18.03 -8.75 -7.19
C SER A 230 -17.19 -7.92 -6.22
N ALA A 231 -17.04 -8.36 -4.96
CA ALA A 231 -16.21 -7.65 -3.99
C ALA A 231 -14.76 -7.54 -4.48
N THR A 232 -14.20 -6.33 -4.46
CA THR A 232 -12.88 -6.02 -5.03
C THR A 232 -11.83 -5.76 -3.94
N LEU A 233 -10.57 -6.08 -4.25
CA LEU A 233 -9.42 -5.80 -3.40
C LEU A 233 -8.38 -5.02 -4.19
N GLY A 234 -7.73 -4.07 -3.53
CA GLY A 234 -6.71 -3.24 -4.13
C GLY A 234 -7.28 -1.97 -4.78
N SER A 235 -6.50 -0.91 -4.76
CA SER A 235 -6.81 0.36 -5.40
C SER A 235 -6.58 0.27 -6.92
N SER A 236 -7.60 0.58 -7.72
CA SER A 236 -7.47 0.64 -9.19
C SER A 236 -6.76 1.89 -9.69
N THR A 237 -6.77 2.96 -8.89
CA THR A 237 -6.15 4.25 -9.24
C THR A 237 -4.70 4.36 -8.75
N ASP A 238 -4.32 3.54 -7.77
CA ASP A 238 -2.98 3.49 -7.19
C ASP A 238 -2.66 2.06 -6.72
N PRO A 239 -2.50 1.11 -7.65
CA PRO A 239 -2.30 -0.30 -7.31
C PRO A 239 -0.96 -0.49 -6.57
N GLY A 240 -1.01 -1.11 -5.39
CA GLY A 240 0.19 -1.46 -4.62
C GLY A 240 0.35 -2.98 -4.49
N TYR A 241 0.39 -3.47 -3.26
CA TYR A 241 0.69 -4.85 -2.92
C TYR A 241 -0.37 -5.47 -2.02
N ILE A 242 -0.66 -6.74 -2.27
CA ILE A 242 -1.54 -7.56 -1.45
C ILE A 242 -0.74 -8.78 -0.98
N TYR A 243 -0.47 -8.86 0.31
CA TYR A 243 0.27 -9.94 0.94
C TYR A 243 -0.67 -10.84 1.73
N ILE A 244 -0.60 -12.14 1.48
CA ILE A 244 -1.45 -13.17 2.10
C ILE A 244 -0.55 -14.28 2.64
N ASN A 245 -0.46 -14.38 3.97
CA ASN A 245 0.40 -15.39 4.62
C ASN A 245 -0.20 -16.81 4.57
N GLY A 246 -1.50 -16.92 4.31
CA GLY A 246 -2.19 -18.19 4.10
C GLY A 246 -2.47 -18.51 2.64
N ASN A 247 -3.57 -19.22 2.41
CA ASN A 247 -4.08 -19.56 1.09
C ASN A 247 -5.01 -18.47 0.56
N LEU A 248 -5.09 -18.34 -0.77
CA LEU A 248 -6.05 -17.48 -1.45
C LEU A 248 -7.09 -18.34 -2.18
N THR A 249 -8.34 -18.32 -1.73
CA THR A 249 -9.48 -18.96 -2.38
C THR A 249 -10.49 -17.90 -2.83
N ILE A 250 -10.78 -17.88 -4.12
CA ILE A 250 -11.80 -17.02 -4.72
C ILE A 250 -12.85 -17.89 -5.39
N HIS A 251 -14.08 -17.81 -4.91
CA HIS A 251 -15.22 -18.52 -5.49
C HIS A 251 -15.89 -17.73 -6.62
N THR A 252 -16.82 -18.40 -7.30
CA THR A 252 -17.65 -17.87 -8.40
C THR A 252 -18.04 -16.42 -8.25
N GLY A 253 -17.96 -15.65 -9.33
CA GLY A 253 -18.31 -14.25 -9.33
C GLY A 253 -17.64 -13.55 -10.49
N ARG A 254 -17.63 -12.22 -10.45
CA ARG A 254 -16.72 -11.43 -11.29
C ARG A 254 -16.22 -10.27 -10.48
N ARG A 255 -14.98 -10.35 -10.04
CA ARG A 255 -14.31 -9.26 -9.30
C ARG A 255 -12.99 -8.91 -9.92
N ASP A 256 -12.62 -7.66 -9.70
CA ASP A 256 -11.34 -7.11 -10.09
C ASP A 256 -10.42 -7.05 -8.86
N ILE A 257 -9.18 -7.48 -9.03
CA ILE A 257 -8.11 -7.35 -8.04
C ILE A 257 -6.97 -6.53 -8.64
N TYR A 258 -6.61 -5.47 -7.94
CA TYR A 258 -5.58 -4.51 -8.35
C TYR A 258 -4.37 -4.60 -7.41
N GLY A 259 -3.16 -4.49 -7.97
CA GLY A 259 -1.91 -4.58 -7.23
C GLY A 259 -1.30 -5.98 -7.29
N ASN A 260 0.02 -6.06 -7.12
CA ASN A 260 0.72 -7.34 -7.15
C ASN A 260 0.33 -8.16 -5.92
N VAL A 261 -0.02 -9.44 -6.14
CA VAL A 261 -0.52 -10.33 -5.09
C VAL A 261 0.53 -11.36 -4.76
N TYR A 262 0.87 -11.49 -3.48
CA TYR A 262 1.81 -12.47 -2.96
C TYR A 262 1.08 -13.40 -1.99
N VAL A 263 1.15 -14.71 -2.25
CA VAL A 263 0.47 -15.75 -1.49
C VAL A 263 1.51 -16.73 -1.00
N ASN A 264 1.65 -16.88 0.32
CA ASN A 264 2.61 -17.82 0.89
C ASN A 264 2.10 -19.28 0.86
N GLY A 265 0.78 -19.48 0.73
CA GLY A 265 0.14 -20.77 0.51
C GLY A 265 -0.27 -21.03 -0.95
N SER A 266 -1.28 -21.88 -1.11
CA SER A 266 -1.86 -22.23 -2.41
C SER A 266 -2.94 -21.22 -2.85
N CYS A 267 -3.17 -21.17 -4.15
CA CYS A 267 -4.15 -20.28 -4.77
C CYS A 267 -5.21 -21.07 -5.55
N ASP A 268 -6.49 -20.79 -5.31
CA ASP A 268 -7.64 -21.40 -5.99
C ASP A 268 -8.57 -20.29 -6.51
N LEU A 269 -8.58 -20.11 -7.84
CA LEU A 269 -9.19 -18.96 -8.49
C LEU A 269 -10.36 -19.35 -9.40
N GLU A 270 -11.50 -18.71 -9.17
CA GLU A 270 -12.72 -18.75 -10.00
C GLU A 270 -13.31 -17.35 -10.12
N GLY A 271 -13.67 -16.89 -11.33
CA GLY A 271 -14.43 -15.65 -11.49
C GLY A 271 -13.71 -14.37 -11.05
N VAL A 272 -12.42 -14.22 -11.39
CA VAL A 272 -11.58 -13.07 -11.00
C VAL A 272 -10.83 -12.49 -12.20
N ASN A 273 -10.66 -11.17 -12.21
CA ASN A 273 -9.73 -10.46 -13.07
C ASN A 273 -8.53 -9.96 -12.24
N MET A 274 -7.34 -10.50 -12.51
CA MET A 274 -6.08 -10.03 -11.94
C MET A 274 -5.46 -9.01 -12.88
N TYR A 275 -5.29 -7.76 -12.43
CA TYR A 275 -4.71 -6.67 -13.24
C TYR A 275 -3.19 -6.58 -13.12
N ASN A 276 -2.60 -7.21 -12.10
CA ASN A 276 -1.16 -7.21 -11.84
C ASN A 276 -0.66 -8.63 -11.54
N ASN A 277 0.64 -8.77 -11.33
CA ASN A 277 1.27 -10.08 -11.17
C ASN A 277 0.84 -10.76 -9.87
N VAL A 278 0.82 -12.09 -9.92
CA VAL A 278 0.51 -12.95 -8.78
C VAL A 278 1.67 -13.89 -8.54
N TYR A 279 2.10 -14.01 -7.28
CA TYR A 279 3.22 -14.84 -6.85
C TYR A 279 2.70 -15.84 -5.81
N VAL A 280 2.67 -17.12 -6.16
CA VAL A 280 2.08 -18.19 -5.35
C VAL A 280 3.16 -19.16 -4.89
N ASN A 281 3.46 -19.19 -3.60
CA ASN A 281 4.39 -20.14 -3.00
C ASN A 281 3.71 -21.49 -2.70
N GLY A 282 2.95 -22.01 -3.67
CA GLY A 282 2.15 -23.21 -3.49
C GLY A 282 1.49 -23.67 -4.79
N ASP A 283 0.48 -24.52 -4.65
CA ASP A 283 -0.29 -25.03 -5.79
C ASP A 283 -1.20 -23.94 -6.37
N LEU A 284 -1.40 -23.99 -7.68
CA LEU A 284 -2.29 -23.07 -8.40
C LEU A 284 -3.44 -23.85 -9.02
N THR A 285 -4.66 -23.54 -8.60
CA THR A 285 -5.89 -24.06 -9.20
C THR A 285 -6.63 -22.97 -9.95
N LEU A 286 -6.89 -23.18 -11.24
CA LEU A 286 -7.74 -22.34 -12.06
C LEU A 286 -9.02 -23.10 -12.38
N ARG A 287 -10.16 -22.61 -11.90
CA ARG A 287 -11.41 -23.40 -11.93
C ARG A 287 -12.15 -23.33 -13.25
N ARG A 288 -12.10 -22.21 -13.99
CA ARG A 288 -12.95 -21.94 -15.16
C ARG A 288 -12.32 -20.95 -16.13
N GLU A 289 -12.95 -20.79 -17.28
CA GLU A 289 -12.58 -19.84 -18.35
C GLU A 289 -12.73 -18.35 -17.96
N ASP A 290 -13.42 -18.05 -16.86
CA ASP A 290 -13.69 -16.69 -16.37
C ASP A 290 -12.58 -16.12 -15.48
N THR A 291 -11.51 -16.87 -15.21
CA THR A 291 -10.30 -16.34 -14.60
C THR A 291 -9.51 -15.52 -15.62
N GLY A 292 -9.66 -14.20 -15.52
CA GLY A 292 -8.96 -13.20 -16.31
C GLY A 292 -7.60 -12.86 -15.72
N ILE A 293 -6.55 -13.03 -16.51
CA ILE A 293 -5.24 -12.43 -16.24
C ILE A 293 -5.09 -11.32 -17.27
N VAL A 294 -5.24 -10.07 -16.83
CA VAL A 294 -5.43 -8.90 -17.70
C VAL A 294 -4.08 -8.40 -18.23
N ASP A 295 -4.06 -7.92 -19.48
CA ASP A 295 -2.89 -7.31 -20.12
C ASP A 295 -1.58 -8.10 -19.93
N ASP A 296 -0.55 -7.48 -19.36
CA ASP A 296 0.76 -8.10 -19.16
C ASP A 296 0.92 -8.83 -17.83
N ALA A 297 -0.13 -8.90 -16.99
CA ALA A 297 -0.09 -9.65 -15.75
C ALA A 297 0.24 -11.14 -15.98
N ARG A 298 0.95 -11.74 -15.03
CA ARG A 298 1.31 -13.16 -15.02
C ARG A 298 1.07 -13.76 -13.63
N ILE A 299 0.89 -15.08 -13.58
CA ILE A 299 0.88 -15.83 -12.32
C ILE A 299 2.13 -16.68 -12.27
N TYR A 300 2.98 -16.45 -11.27
CA TYR A 300 4.16 -17.26 -10.97
C TYR A 300 3.82 -18.19 -9.82
N TYR A 301 4.14 -19.48 -9.94
CA TYR A 301 3.80 -20.47 -8.91
C TYR A 301 4.90 -21.51 -8.71
N THR A 302 5.04 -22.04 -7.49
CA THR A 302 6.07 -23.03 -7.14
C THR A 302 5.56 -24.47 -7.08
N GLY A 303 4.25 -24.66 -6.90
CA GLY A 303 3.61 -25.97 -6.78
C GLY A 303 3.07 -26.52 -8.11
N THR A 304 1.98 -27.28 -8.04
CA THR A 304 1.32 -27.88 -9.20
C THR A 304 0.24 -26.97 -9.77
N LEU A 305 0.17 -26.85 -11.09
CA LEU A 305 -0.95 -26.21 -11.79
C LEU A 305 -2.06 -27.24 -12.05
N THR A 306 -3.26 -26.95 -11.55
CA THR A 306 -4.50 -27.66 -11.87
C THR A 306 -5.45 -26.74 -12.63
N ALA A 307 -5.79 -27.12 -13.86
CA ALA A 307 -6.76 -26.38 -14.68
C ALA A 307 -8.05 -27.21 -14.86
N LEU A 308 -9.20 -26.62 -14.57
CA LEU A 308 -10.51 -27.27 -14.63
C LEU A 308 -11.44 -26.56 -15.62
N ASN A 309 -12.52 -27.22 -16.04
CA ASN A 309 -13.61 -26.63 -16.83
C ASN A 309 -13.14 -25.77 -18.03
N ASN A 310 -12.18 -26.27 -18.81
CA ASN A 310 -11.71 -25.65 -20.06
C ASN A 310 -11.14 -24.23 -19.91
N VAL A 311 -10.29 -23.99 -18.89
CA VAL A 311 -9.51 -22.73 -18.80
C VAL A 311 -8.85 -22.41 -20.15
N ASN A 312 -8.97 -21.15 -20.58
CA ASN A 312 -8.45 -20.68 -21.86
C ASN A 312 -6.93 -20.89 -21.97
N ASP A 313 -6.45 -21.34 -23.13
CA ASP A 313 -5.02 -21.52 -23.40
C ASP A 313 -4.21 -20.22 -23.20
N SER A 314 -4.80 -19.07 -23.49
CA SER A 314 -4.18 -17.75 -23.25
C SER A 314 -4.01 -17.43 -21.77
N THR A 315 -4.93 -17.87 -20.91
CA THR A 315 -4.80 -17.76 -19.45
C THR A 315 -3.72 -18.71 -18.95
N LEU A 316 -3.71 -19.96 -19.44
CA LEU A 316 -2.70 -20.96 -19.07
C LEU A 316 -1.29 -20.53 -19.47
N ALA A 317 -1.11 -19.92 -20.64
CA ALA A 317 0.18 -19.41 -21.11
C ALA A 317 0.76 -18.29 -20.23
N LYS A 318 -0.07 -17.62 -19.42
CA LYS A 318 0.35 -16.59 -18.46
C LYS A 318 0.70 -17.17 -17.08
N CYS A 319 0.49 -18.47 -16.87
CA CYS A 319 0.87 -19.17 -15.64
C CYS A 319 2.27 -19.78 -15.83
N ILE A 320 3.23 -19.34 -15.02
CA ILE A 320 4.65 -19.66 -15.18
C ILE A 320 5.13 -20.35 -13.90
N HIS A 321 5.46 -21.63 -14.03
CA HIS A 321 6.08 -22.36 -12.92
C HIS A 321 7.50 -21.84 -12.67
N GLN A 322 7.85 -21.59 -11.41
CA GLN A 322 9.20 -21.20 -10.98
C GLN A 322 9.64 -22.02 -9.76
N PRO A 323 10.94 -22.30 -9.57
CA PRO A 323 11.42 -22.99 -8.36
C PRO A 323 11.14 -22.20 -7.07
N THR A 324 11.14 -20.88 -7.16
CA THR A 324 10.85 -19.95 -6.08
C THR A 324 10.09 -18.74 -6.64
N VAL A 325 9.37 -18.06 -5.76
CA VAL A 325 8.78 -16.74 -6.02
C VAL A 325 9.30 -15.76 -4.96
N PRO A 326 9.23 -14.43 -5.18
CA PRO A 326 9.64 -13.47 -4.16
C PRO A 326 8.86 -13.68 -2.85
N GLY A 327 9.59 -13.81 -1.74
CA GLY A 327 9.01 -13.85 -0.41
C GLY A 327 8.61 -12.46 0.09
N PHE A 328 7.94 -12.43 1.24
CA PHE A 328 7.58 -11.19 1.94
C PHE A 328 7.52 -11.45 3.45
N THR A 329 7.56 -10.37 4.24
CA THR A 329 7.37 -10.40 5.68
C THR A 329 6.07 -9.71 6.05
N MET A 330 5.36 -10.26 7.04
CA MET A 330 4.21 -9.57 7.61
C MET A 330 4.69 -8.53 8.63
N PRO A 331 4.03 -7.35 8.71
CA PRO A 331 4.28 -6.40 9.77
C PRO A 331 3.99 -7.03 11.13
N ASP A 332 5.02 -7.14 11.98
CA ASP A 332 4.89 -7.61 13.35
C ASP A 332 5.01 -6.42 14.29
N LEU A 333 3.86 -5.80 14.60
CA LEU A 333 3.80 -4.60 15.43
C LEU A 333 2.85 -4.82 16.60
N GLU A 334 3.37 -4.68 17.81
CA GLU A 334 2.52 -4.71 19.00
C GLU A 334 1.66 -3.44 19.05
N ILE A 335 0.34 -3.61 19.21
CA ILE A 335 -0.55 -2.47 19.39
C ILE A 335 -0.19 -1.78 20.73
N PRO A 336 0.14 -0.48 20.73
CA PRO A 336 0.63 0.19 21.92
C PRO A 336 -0.39 0.21 23.05
N SER A 337 0.10 0.28 24.28
CA SER A 337 -0.75 0.56 25.43
C SER A 337 -1.21 2.02 25.44
N VAL A 338 -2.35 2.29 26.07
CA VAL A 338 -2.82 3.68 26.28
C VAL A 338 -1.89 4.44 27.23
N LYS A 339 -1.84 5.78 27.10
CA LYS A 339 -1.21 6.65 28.11
C LYS A 339 -1.93 6.60 29.47
N SER A 340 -1.35 7.22 30.49
CA SER A 340 -1.99 7.32 31.81
C SER A 340 -3.25 8.18 31.76
N ALA A 341 -4.22 7.91 32.64
CA ALA A 341 -5.46 8.70 32.74
C ALA A 341 -5.19 10.20 32.95
N ASP A 342 -4.17 10.54 33.73
CA ASP A 342 -3.74 11.93 33.95
C ASP A 342 -3.27 12.60 32.66
N TRP A 343 -2.57 11.88 31.78
CA TRP A 343 -2.11 12.40 30.48
C TRP A 343 -3.30 12.85 29.60
N TYR A 344 -4.37 12.07 29.62
CA TYR A 344 -5.61 12.37 28.91
C TYR A 344 -6.37 13.54 29.56
N ALA A 345 -6.48 13.54 30.89
CA ALA A 345 -7.18 14.58 31.63
C ALA A 345 -6.57 15.97 31.40
N VAL A 346 -5.23 16.10 31.42
CA VAL A 346 -4.55 17.39 31.15
C VAL A 346 -4.67 17.83 29.69
N ARG A 347 -5.04 16.93 28.77
CA ARG A 347 -5.26 17.20 27.33
C ARG A 347 -6.73 17.34 26.95
N GLY A 348 -7.61 17.45 27.94
CA GLY A 348 -9.03 17.76 27.74
C GLY A 348 -9.88 16.57 27.29
N TYR A 349 -9.40 15.33 27.45
CA TYR A 349 -10.22 14.16 27.24
C TYR A 349 -11.26 14.02 28.36
N VAL A 350 -12.49 13.68 27.98
CA VAL A 350 -13.60 13.39 28.89
C VAL A 350 -13.88 11.89 28.93
N SER A 351 -14.51 11.41 30.01
CA SER A 351 -14.81 9.99 30.20
C SER A 351 -16.08 9.50 29.49
N ASP A 352 -16.92 10.42 29.02
CA ASP A 352 -18.17 10.15 28.29
C ASP A 352 -18.64 11.44 27.59
N GLY A 353 -19.58 11.33 26.66
CA GLY A 353 -20.18 12.47 25.98
C GLY A 353 -20.88 12.11 24.67
N ILE A 354 -21.68 13.06 24.16
CA ILE A 354 -22.23 12.96 22.81
C ILE A 354 -21.14 13.17 21.77
N LEU A 355 -21.29 12.57 20.59
CA LEU A 355 -20.45 12.90 19.44
C LEU A 355 -20.70 14.34 19.01
N ALA A 356 -19.64 15.15 19.07
CA ALA A 356 -19.62 16.55 18.69
C ALA A 356 -18.23 16.90 18.12
N ASP A 357 -18.14 17.99 17.37
CA ASP A 357 -16.90 18.42 16.74
C ASP A 357 -15.77 18.61 17.77
N GLY A 358 -14.60 18.04 17.49
CA GLY A 358 -13.39 18.15 18.31
C GLY A 358 -13.43 17.38 19.63
N VAL A 359 -14.45 16.56 19.88
CA VAL A 359 -14.57 15.84 21.16
C VAL A 359 -13.42 14.83 21.31
N LYS A 360 -12.81 14.81 22.50
CA LYS A 360 -11.78 13.86 22.89
C LYS A 360 -12.31 12.98 24.03
N ILE A 361 -12.36 11.67 23.82
CA ILE A 361 -12.94 10.71 24.76
C ILE A 361 -11.89 9.67 25.16
N PHE A 362 -11.70 9.47 26.45
CA PHE A 362 -10.91 8.38 27.03
C PHE A 362 -11.75 7.66 28.08
N ALA A 363 -12.11 6.42 27.79
CA ALA A 363 -13.00 5.60 28.62
C ALA A 363 -12.61 4.12 28.54
N ASP A 364 -13.15 3.28 29.43
CA ASP A 364 -12.98 1.82 29.33
C ASP A 364 -13.62 1.27 28.05
N SER A 365 -14.75 1.85 27.63
CA SER A 365 -15.44 1.59 26.37
C SER A 365 -16.25 2.82 25.98
N TYR A 366 -16.59 2.96 24.70
CA TYR A 366 -17.42 4.06 24.22
C TYR A 366 -18.60 3.55 23.40
N THR A 367 -19.78 4.14 23.60
CA THR A 367 -20.94 3.92 22.75
C THR A 367 -21.63 5.24 22.51
N SER A 368 -21.70 5.67 21.25
CA SER A 368 -22.39 6.91 20.90
C SER A 368 -23.90 6.74 21.13
N THR A 369 -24.50 7.72 21.80
CA THR A 369 -25.93 7.72 22.13
C THR A 369 -26.79 8.48 21.12
N THR A 370 -26.17 9.17 20.15
CA THR A 370 -26.85 10.02 19.15
C THR A 370 -26.20 9.88 17.78
N GLY A 371 -27.02 9.96 16.71
CA GLY A 371 -26.58 9.88 15.32
C GLY A 371 -26.23 11.21 14.67
N ASN A 372 -25.48 12.06 15.37
CA ASN A 372 -25.10 13.38 14.86
C ASN A 372 -23.83 13.31 14.00
N SER A 373 -23.68 14.29 13.11
CA SER A 373 -22.39 14.50 12.44
C SER A 373 -21.38 14.99 13.46
N ALA A 374 -20.13 14.53 13.37
CA ALA A 374 -19.06 15.00 14.23
C ALA A 374 -17.73 14.93 13.50
N ASN A 375 -16.97 16.02 13.57
CA ASN A 375 -15.71 16.16 12.88
C ASN A 375 -14.54 16.21 13.87
N ASN A 376 -13.41 15.64 13.49
CA ASN A 376 -12.18 15.64 14.28
C ASN A 376 -12.37 15.08 15.70
N VAL A 377 -13.08 13.95 15.80
CA VAL A 377 -13.25 13.25 17.09
C VAL A 377 -12.02 12.39 17.39
N ILE A 378 -11.63 12.27 18.65
CA ILE A 378 -10.59 11.34 19.08
C ILE A 378 -11.18 10.47 20.18
N ILE A 379 -11.33 9.18 19.92
CA ILE A 379 -12.00 8.25 20.84
C ILE A 379 -11.06 7.10 21.16
N ILE A 380 -10.76 6.96 22.44
CA ILE A 380 -9.87 5.95 23.00
C ILE A 380 -10.65 5.08 23.98
N ALA A 381 -10.78 3.79 23.66
CA ALA A 381 -11.32 2.76 24.55
C ALA A 381 -10.17 1.95 25.14
N SER A 382 -9.87 2.12 26.43
CA SER A 382 -8.68 1.56 27.07
C SER A 382 -8.72 0.03 27.24
N ASP A 383 -9.91 -0.56 27.38
CA ASP A 383 -10.08 -1.99 27.69
C ASP A 383 -11.10 -2.72 26.81
N GLY A 384 -12.15 -2.02 26.36
CA GLY A 384 -13.24 -2.61 25.59
C GLY A 384 -13.48 -1.92 24.24
N ASP A 385 -14.75 -1.89 23.83
CA ASP A 385 -15.13 -1.58 22.46
C ASP A 385 -15.48 -0.10 22.25
N ILE A 386 -15.36 0.33 20.99
CA ILE A 386 -15.95 1.58 20.50
C ILE A 386 -17.13 1.21 19.59
N SER A 387 -18.30 1.76 19.89
CA SER A 387 -19.51 1.60 19.07
C SER A 387 -20.05 2.97 18.65
N ILE A 388 -20.05 3.22 17.34
CA ILE A 388 -20.52 4.47 16.73
C ILE A 388 -21.78 4.18 15.93
N THR A 389 -22.89 4.78 16.34
CA THR A 389 -24.18 4.77 15.66
C THR A 389 -24.44 6.19 15.14
N ALA A 390 -24.07 6.46 13.90
CA ALA A 390 -24.14 7.79 13.29
C ALA A 390 -25.31 7.97 12.30
N GLY A 391 -26.09 6.92 12.04
CA GLY A 391 -27.16 6.98 11.04
C GLY A 391 -26.57 7.22 9.64
N TRP A 392 -26.94 8.32 8.98
CA TRP A 392 -26.32 8.75 7.71
C TRP A 392 -25.40 9.96 7.87
N SER A 393 -25.15 10.36 9.12
CA SER A 393 -24.29 11.50 9.42
C SER A 393 -22.81 11.13 9.22
N PRO A 394 -22.00 12.02 8.62
CA PRO A 394 -20.57 11.81 8.50
C PRO A 394 -19.87 11.94 9.86
N ILE A 395 -18.89 11.08 10.07
CA ILE A 395 -17.99 11.11 11.22
C ILE A 395 -16.55 11.19 10.72
N THR A 396 -15.75 12.09 11.29
CA THR A 396 -14.30 12.12 11.02
C THR A 396 -13.48 12.06 12.29
N GLY A 397 -12.38 11.28 12.31
CA GLY A 397 -11.54 11.21 13.51
C GLY A 397 -10.59 10.01 13.64
N VAL A 398 -10.13 9.82 14.87
CA VAL A 398 -9.22 8.73 15.28
C VAL A 398 -9.93 7.84 16.30
N PHE A 399 -9.91 6.53 16.06
CA PHE A 399 -10.55 5.52 16.90
C PHE A 399 -9.51 4.48 17.32
N PHE A 400 -9.26 4.37 18.62
CA PHE A 400 -8.24 3.47 19.17
C PHE A 400 -8.83 2.55 20.25
N ALA A 401 -8.78 1.24 20.01
CA ALA A 401 -9.25 0.20 20.92
C ALA A 401 -8.21 -0.93 21.01
N PRO A 402 -7.10 -0.76 21.77
CA PRO A 402 -5.99 -1.72 21.81
C PRO A 402 -6.35 -3.09 22.37
N LYS A 403 -7.54 -3.23 22.97
CA LYS A 403 -8.05 -4.49 23.54
C LYS A 403 -9.47 -4.83 23.10
N GLY A 404 -10.02 -4.10 22.14
CA GLY A 404 -11.39 -4.29 21.69
C GLY A 404 -11.52 -4.11 20.19
N LYS A 405 -12.76 -3.97 19.74
CA LYS A 405 -13.11 -3.68 18.34
C LYS A 405 -13.71 -2.28 18.20
N VAL A 406 -13.72 -1.80 16.97
CA VAL A 406 -14.48 -0.60 16.57
C VAL A 406 -15.63 -1.03 15.69
N THR A 407 -16.85 -0.66 16.07
CA THR A 407 -18.06 -0.85 15.27
C THR A 407 -18.59 0.49 14.79
N PHE A 408 -18.80 0.64 13.49
CA PHE A 408 -19.36 1.84 12.86
C PHE A 408 -20.64 1.50 12.09
N ASP A 409 -21.78 1.85 12.68
CA ASP A 409 -23.10 1.87 12.05
C ASP A 409 -23.45 3.31 11.63
N GLY A 410 -22.86 3.74 10.52
CA GLY A 410 -23.03 5.09 9.99
C GLY A 410 -22.86 5.18 8.46
N GLY A 411 -23.21 6.32 7.88
CA GLY A 411 -23.15 6.55 6.44
C GLY A 411 -21.72 6.77 5.93
N THR A 412 -20.97 7.63 6.60
CA THR A 412 -19.60 7.97 6.17
C THR A 412 -18.67 8.06 7.37
N LEU A 413 -17.53 7.36 7.31
CA LEU A 413 -16.43 7.52 8.25
C LEU A 413 -15.18 7.94 7.49
N GLU A 414 -14.56 9.05 7.89
CA GLU A 414 -13.21 9.40 7.45
C GLU A 414 -12.24 9.32 8.63
N GLY A 415 -11.10 8.64 8.52
CA GLY A 415 -10.22 8.54 9.68
C GLY A 415 -9.28 7.36 9.75
N VAL A 416 -8.81 7.13 10.98
CA VAL A 416 -7.91 6.04 11.38
C VAL A 416 -8.61 5.17 12.41
N VAL A 417 -8.58 3.85 12.22
CA VAL A 417 -9.20 2.84 13.10
C VAL A 417 -8.18 1.79 13.49
N ILE A 418 -7.69 1.84 14.72
CA ILE A 418 -6.73 0.86 15.24
C ILE A 418 -7.41 0.10 16.37
N ALA A 419 -7.65 -1.20 16.15
CA ALA A 419 -8.49 -1.99 17.05
C ALA A 419 -8.06 -3.45 17.00
N ARG A 420 -7.62 -4.01 18.13
CA ARG A 420 -7.08 -5.38 18.20
C ARG A 420 -8.05 -6.42 17.65
N ASP A 421 -9.32 -6.32 18.03
CA ASP A 421 -10.35 -7.28 17.64
C ASP A 421 -10.99 -6.93 16.28
N GLY A 422 -10.53 -5.85 15.65
CA GLY A 422 -10.88 -5.48 14.28
C GLY A 422 -11.86 -4.32 14.12
N PHE A 423 -12.16 -4.04 12.85
CA PHE A 423 -13.10 -2.99 12.43
C PHE A 423 -14.34 -3.58 11.76
N PHE A 424 -15.52 -3.14 12.21
CA PHE A 424 -16.82 -3.67 11.78
C PHE A 424 -17.72 -2.53 11.31
N ALA A 425 -18.07 -2.50 10.03
CA ALA A 425 -19.03 -1.56 9.46
C ALA A 425 -20.19 -2.33 8.80
N PRO A 426 -21.22 -2.71 9.60
CA PRO A 426 -22.29 -3.60 9.13
C PRO A 426 -23.37 -2.91 8.28
N ARG A 427 -23.38 -1.57 8.22
CA ARG A 427 -24.36 -0.81 7.45
C ARG A 427 -24.06 -0.88 5.95
N VAL A 428 -25.04 -1.35 5.19
CA VAL A 428 -25.03 -1.30 3.72
C VAL A 428 -25.10 0.16 3.25
N GLY A 429 -24.36 0.50 2.20
CA GLY A 429 -24.26 1.89 1.71
C GLY A 429 -23.30 2.76 2.51
N SER A 430 -22.61 2.21 3.51
CA SER A 430 -21.57 2.96 4.21
C SER A 430 -20.36 3.19 3.30
N THR A 431 -19.65 4.29 3.52
CA THR A 431 -18.37 4.60 2.86
C THR A 431 -17.33 4.91 3.92
N VAL A 432 -16.15 4.33 3.78
CA VAL A 432 -15.01 4.60 4.67
C VAL A 432 -13.89 5.20 3.84
N THR A 433 -13.34 6.34 4.28
CA THR A 433 -12.21 7.00 3.63
C THR A 433 -11.06 7.14 4.60
N PHE A 434 -9.88 6.75 4.15
CA PHE A 434 -8.67 6.81 4.97
C PHE A 434 -8.02 8.20 4.92
N ARG A 435 -7.66 8.71 6.10
CA ARG A 435 -7.10 10.07 6.34
C ARG A 435 -6.02 10.01 7.39
N ASN A 436 -4.79 10.38 7.05
CA ASN A 436 -3.62 10.14 7.90
C ASN A 436 -3.82 10.77 9.28
N ILE A 437 -3.33 10.15 10.36
CA ILE A 437 -3.51 10.66 11.73
C ILE A 437 -3.02 12.10 11.92
N LYS A 438 -2.01 12.52 11.13
CA LYS A 438 -1.49 13.90 11.09
C LYS A 438 -2.54 14.94 10.68
N GLU A 439 -3.60 14.54 9.98
CA GLU A 439 -4.71 15.42 9.60
C GLU A 439 -5.62 15.77 10.79
N TYR A 440 -5.62 14.93 11.84
CA TYR A 440 -6.42 15.12 13.06
C TYR A 440 -5.59 15.62 14.24
N ILE A 441 -4.32 15.22 14.32
CA ILE A 441 -3.41 15.56 15.41
C ILE A 441 -2.12 16.14 14.85
N SER A 442 -1.94 17.45 15.00
CA SER A 442 -0.80 18.19 14.44
C SER A 442 0.46 18.12 15.30
N ASP A 443 0.33 18.01 16.63
CA ASP A 443 1.47 17.90 17.55
C ASP A 443 1.76 16.41 17.84
N PRO A 444 2.94 15.89 17.50
CA PRO A 444 3.31 14.51 17.82
C PRO A 444 3.25 14.20 19.33
N GLY A 445 3.45 15.20 20.19
CA GLY A 445 3.31 15.07 21.65
C GLY A 445 1.87 14.86 22.14
N ASP A 446 0.88 14.96 21.24
CA ASP A 446 -0.54 14.74 21.50
C ASP A 446 -1.07 13.43 20.89
N TYR A 447 -0.20 12.58 20.34
CA TYR A 447 -0.61 11.23 19.93
C TYR A 447 -1.03 10.39 21.16
N PRO A 448 -2.24 9.78 21.12
CA PRO A 448 -2.84 9.21 22.32
C PRO A 448 -2.31 7.82 22.69
N PHE A 449 -1.37 7.24 21.94
CA PHE A 449 -0.82 5.91 22.19
C PHE A 449 0.68 5.83 21.92
#